data_AF-A0A228INK3-F1
#
_entry.id   AF-A0A228INK3-F1
#
_cell.length_a   1.000
_cell.length_b   1.000
_cell.length_c   1.000
_cell.angle_alpha   90.00
_cell.angle_beta   90.00
_cell.angle_gamma   90.00
#
_symmetry.space_group_name_H-M   'P 1'
#
loop_
_entity.id
_entity.type
_entity.pdbx_description
1 polymer ?
#
loop_
_entity_poly.entity_id
_entity_poly.type
_entity_poly.pdbx_seq_one_letter_code
_entity_poly.pdbx_strand_id
1 'polypeptide(L)'
;MNISKRGDHLFAAGLWKAVGDVAKSVRTQVGEYSEGRVLANALFELQRDLGGSEFDVTINQGRPVTGSDPHSLRFGQAVRRFRLDMEALVFALKHRRSIDERDPGLRTDALTQANSQLATAKQYAMLTIGRFFDAVVDPDVLDQMLASDPNTRARRSATGAEIATTRLRLGSLRYRIVGTISQM
;
A
#
# COMPACT_ATOMS: atom_id res chain seq x y z
N MET A 1 -29.13 -16.33 11.86
CA MET A 1 -29.40 -15.01 11.26
C MET A 1 -28.04 -14.36 10.99
N ASN A 2 -27.44 -14.59 9.81
CA ASN A 2 -26.07 -14.18 9.48
C ASN A 2 -26.10 -12.90 8.66
N ILE A 3 -25.76 -11.77 9.30
CA ILE A 3 -25.59 -10.48 8.62
C ILE A 3 -24.17 -10.47 8.01
N SER A 4 -24.03 -11.02 6.80
CA SER A 4 -22.82 -10.92 5.98
C SER A 4 -22.79 -9.59 5.21
N LYS A 5 -22.67 -8.47 5.93
CA LYS A 5 -22.51 -7.11 5.34
C LYS A 5 -21.16 -6.46 5.67
N ARG A 6 -20.18 -7.20 6.22
CA ARG A 6 -19.02 -6.62 6.93
C ARG A 6 -17.68 -6.60 6.22
N GLY A 7 -17.48 -7.27 5.08
CA GLY A 7 -16.19 -7.27 4.39
C GLY A 7 -15.87 -5.94 3.69
N ASP A 8 -16.82 -5.47 2.88
CA ASP A 8 -16.62 -4.42 1.88
C ASP A 8 -16.05 -3.09 2.42
N HIS A 9 -16.64 -2.57 3.50
CA HIS A 9 -16.16 -1.34 4.14
C HIS A 9 -14.84 -1.51 4.90
N LEU A 10 -14.49 -2.74 5.32
CA LEU A 10 -13.19 -3.01 5.94
C LEU A 10 -12.05 -2.94 4.91
N PHE A 11 -12.32 -3.24 3.64
CA PHE A 11 -11.29 -3.24 2.58
C PHE A 11 -11.09 -1.84 1.97
N ALA A 12 -12.17 -1.13 1.67
CA ALA A 12 -12.11 0.28 1.26
C ALA A 12 -11.46 1.16 2.35
N ALA A 13 -11.84 0.95 3.62
CA ALA A 13 -11.14 1.57 4.73
C ALA A 13 -9.70 1.04 4.84
N GLY A 14 -9.44 -0.22 4.50
CA GLY A 14 -8.15 -0.90 4.67
C GLY A 14 -6.99 -0.24 3.93
N LEU A 15 -7.15 0.12 2.65
CA LEU A 15 -6.07 0.77 1.88
C LEU A 15 -5.78 2.17 2.40
N TRP A 16 -6.80 3.04 2.39
CA TRP A 16 -6.69 4.42 2.84
C TRP A 16 -6.17 4.51 4.28
N LYS A 17 -6.72 3.68 5.18
CA LYS A 17 -6.30 3.62 6.59
C LYS A 17 -4.90 3.07 6.74
N ALA A 18 -4.51 2.01 6.03
CA ALA A 18 -3.16 1.46 6.14
C ALA A 18 -2.12 2.49 5.70
N VAL A 19 -2.35 3.22 4.60
CA VAL A 19 -1.48 4.32 4.17
C VAL A 19 -1.44 5.41 5.24
N GLY A 20 -2.58 5.82 5.78
CA GLY A 20 -2.65 6.84 6.82
C GLY A 20 -1.99 6.46 8.14
N ASP A 21 -2.14 5.22 8.58
CA ASP A 21 -1.49 4.69 9.79
C ASP A 21 0.03 4.71 9.63
N VAL A 22 0.53 4.28 8.46
CA VAL A 22 1.96 4.32 8.14
C VAL A 22 2.45 5.77 8.02
N ALA A 23 1.69 6.67 7.39
CA ALA A 23 2.03 8.09 7.28
C ALA A 23 2.21 8.73 8.67
N LYS A 24 1.26 8.47 9.59
CA LYS A 24 1.34 8.92 10.98
C LYS A 24 2.56 8.32 11.68
N SER A 25 2.78 7.02 11.55
CA SER A 25 3.95 6.34 12.14
C SER A 25 5.26 6.96 11.67
N VAL A 26 5.45 7.13 10.34
CA VAL A 26 6.62 7.78 9.75
C VAL A 26 6.77 9.21 10.29
N ARG A 27 5.69 10.00 10.30
CA ARG A 27 5.71 11.38 10.80
C ARG A 27 6.15 11.47 12.26
N THR A 28 5.61 10.61 13.13
CA THR A 28 5.95 10.55 14.54
C THR A 28 7.39 10.09 14.76
N GLN A 29 7.85 9.13 13.96
CA GLN A 29 9.13 8.46 14.21
C GLN A 29 10.33 9.16 13.59
N VAL A 30 10.19 9.72 12.39
CA VAL A 30 11.30 10.30 11.61
C VAL A 30 10.93 11.64 10.95
N GLY A 31 9.74 12.19 11.22
CA GLY A 31 9.26 13.40 10.56
C GLY A 31 9.99 14.69 10.91
N GLU A 32 10.83 14.67 11.94
CA GLU A 32 11.75 15.77 12.27
C GLU A 32 12.86 15.90 11.21
N TYR A 33 13.27 14.81 10.58
CA TYR A 33 14.28 14.78 9.53
C TYR A 33 13.69 15.08 8.15
N SER A 34 14.50 15.62 7.24
CA SER A 34 14.07 15.97 5.87
C SER A 34 13.47 14.77 5.13
N GLU A 35 14.19 13.65 5.08
CA GLU A 35 13.76 12.41 4.41
C GLU A 35 12.48 11.83 5.01
N GLY A 36 12.40 11.73 6.34
CA GLY A 36 11.20 11.23 7.01
C GLY A 36 9.98 12.15 6.84
N ARG A 37 10.20 13.46 6.75
CA ARG A 37 9.15 14.44 6.45
C ARG A 37 8.66 14.32 5.01
N VAL A 38 9.57 14.19 4.05
CA VAL A 38 9.24 13.96 2.63
C VAL A 38 8.41 12.69 2.47
N LEU A 39 8.83 11.59 3.11
CA LEU A 39 8.09 10.33 3.07
C LEU A 39 6.69 10.45 3.70
N ALA A 40 6.59 11.02 4.90
CA ALA A 40 5.32 11.18 5.60
C ALA A 40 4.34 12.04 4.78
N ASN A 41 4.81 13.16 4.21
CA ASN A 41 4.00 14.04 3.39
C ASN A 41 3.50 13.32 2.13
N ALA A 42 4.38 12.60 1.43
CA ALA A 42 4.00 11.84 0.25
C ALA A 42 2.94 10.76 0.58
N LEU A 43 3.03 10.11 1.74
CA LEU A 43 2.02 9.16 2.19
C LEU A 43 0.69 9.82 2.59
N PHE A 44 0.72 11.01 3.20
CA PHE A 44 -0.50 11.77 3.50
C PHE A 44 -1.18 12.30 2.23
N GLU A 45 -0.41 12.78 1.25
CA GLU A 45 -0.92 13.15 -0.06
C GLU A 45 -1.54 11.95 -0.76
N LEU A 46 -0.84 10.81 -0.76
CA LEU A 46 -1.36 9.56 -1.29
C LEU A 46 -2.66 9.15 -0.61
N GLN A 47 -2.71 9.20 0.72
CA GLN A 47 -3.92 8.92 1.49
C GLN A 47 -5.08 9.85 1.07
N ARG A 48 -4.82 11.14 0.88
CA ARG A 48 -5.87 12.09 0.44
C ARG A 48 -6.35 11.81 -0.97
N ASP A 49 -5.44 11.40 -1.85
CA ASP A 49 -5.73 11.11 -3.25
C ASP A 49 -6.38 9.74 -3.45
N LEU A 50 -6.46 8.91 -2.41
CA LEU A 50 -7.27 7.69 -2.37
C LEU A 50 -8.71 8.05 -1.98
N GLY A 51 -9.65 7.88 -2.91
CA GLY A 51 -11.06 8.27 -2.76
C GLY A 51 -11.92 7.28 -1.99
N GLY A 52 -11.36 6.12 -1.59
CA GLY A 52 -12.08 5.03 -0.92
C GLY A 52 -12.84 4.13 -1.88
N SER A 53 -13.21 4.63 -3.05
CA SER A 53 -13.95 3.90 -4.08
C SER A 53 -13.09 3.00 -4.96
N GLU A 54 -11.77 2.99 -4.79
CA GLU A 54 -10.87 2.15 -5.59
C GLU A 54 -11.14 0.64 -5.39
N PHE A 55 -11.72 0.25 -4.24
CA PHE A 55 -12.15 -1.12 -3.97
C PHE A 55 -13.53 -1.43 -4.54
N ASP A 56 -14.39 -0.42 -4.68
CA ASP A 56 -15.82 -0.62 -4.95
C ASP A 56 -16.08 -1.34 -6.28
N VAL A 57 -15.10 -1.30 -7.19
CA VAL A 57 -15.20 -1.82 -8.56
C VAL A 57 -15.02 -3.34 -8.64
N THR A 58 -14.28 -3.96 -7.71
CA THR A 58 -14.01 -5.41 -7.70
C THR A 58 -14.45 -6.11 -6.40
N ILE A 59 -15.22 -5.43 -5.55
CA ILE A 59 -15.81 -6.06 -4.36
C ILE A 59 -17.22 -6.59 -4.67
N ASN A 60 -17.54 -7.73 -4.08
CA ASN A 60 -18.78 -8.45 -4.35
C ASN A 60 -19.92 -7.94 -3.46
N GLN A 61 -20.56 -6.82 -3.85
CA GLN A 61 -21.54 -6.03 -3.04
C GLN A 61 -22.85 -6.73 -2.62
N GLY A 62 -23.01 -8.03 -2.82
CA GLY A 62 -24.31 -8.69 -2.59
C GLY A 62 -24.30 -10.21 -2.40
N ARG A 63 -23.13 -10.87 -2.40
CA ARG A 63 -23.08 -12.31 -2.21
C ARG A 63 -22.83 -12.65 -0.73
N PRO A 64 -23.56 -13.60 -0.12
CA PRO A 64 -23.21 -14.11 1.19
C PRO A 64 -21.81 -14.74 1.10
N VAL A 65 -20.83 -14.18 1.80
CA VAL A 65 -19.49 -14.75 1.83
C VAL A 65 -19.52 -15.95 2.77
N THR A 66 -19.59 -17.16 2.22
CA THR A 66 -19.52 -18.40 2.99
C THR A 66 -18.05 -18.78 3.22
N GLY A 67 -17.38 -18.08 4.13
CA GLY A 67 -15.97 -18.35 4.52
C GLY A 67 -15.02 -17.17 4.33
N SER A 68 -13.72 -17.39 4.54
CA SER A 68 -12.70 -16.38 4.21
C SER A 68 -12.49 -16.34 2.70
N ASP A 69 -12.81 -15.20 2.09
CA ASP A 69 -12.57 -14.97 0.67
C ASP A 69 -11.05 -14.89 0.36
N PRO A 70 -10.53 -15.61 -0.65
CA PRO A 70 -9.11 -15.60 -1.01
C PRO A 70 -8.55 -14.21 -1.36
N HIS A 71 -9.34 -13.34 -2.00
CA HIS A 71 -8.90 -11.98 -2.33
C HIS A 71 -8.69 -11.14 -1.07
N SER A 72 -9.63 -11.22 -0.13
CA SER A 72 -9.55 -10.61 1.20
C SER A 72 -8.31 -11.04 1.98
N LEU A 73 -7.96 -12.33 1.94
CA LEU A 73 -6.75 -12.86 2.58
C LEU A 73 -5.47 -12.33 1.93
N ARG A 74 -5.42 -12.31 0.59
CA ARG A 74 -4.29 -11.75 -0.18
C ARG A 74 -4.10 -10.27 0.11
N PHE A 75 -5.18 -9.49 0.09
CA PHE A 75 -5.12 -8.07 0.41
C PHE A 75 -4.66 -7.83 1.85
N GLY A 76 -5.20 -8.58 2.83
CA GLY A 76 -4.75 -8.50 4.22
C GLY A 76 -3.27 -8.86 4.41
N GLN A 77 -2.74 -9.83 3.66
CA GLN A 77 -1.31 -10.14 3.64
C GLN A 77 -0.49 -8.99 3.06
N ALA A 78 -0.96 -8.39 1.95
CA ALA A 78 -0.31 -7.25 1.32
C ALA A 78 -0.25 -6.03 2.24
N VAL A 79 -1.34 -5.71 2.96
CA VAL A 79 -1.38 -4.66 3.99
C VAL A 79 -0.36 -4.92 5.09
N ARG A 80 -0.30 -6.15 5.62
CA ARG A 80 0.67 -6.52 6.67
C ARG A 80 2.10 -6.34 6.19
N ARG A 81 2.40 -6.81 4.98
CA ARG A 81 3.75 -6.69 4.42
C ARG A 81 4.12 -5.23 4.18
N PHE A 82 3.19 -4.43 3.66
CA PHE A 82 3.38 -2.98 3.47
C PHE A 82 3.77 -2.29 4.77
N ARG A 83 3.06 -2.57 5.87
CA ARG A 83 3.40 -2.00 7.18
C ARG A 83 4.81 -2.40 7.63
N LEU A 84 5.14 -3.68 7.56
CA LEU A 84 6.44 -4.20 7.99
C LEU A 84 7.61 -3.62 7.20
N ASP A 85 7.50 -3.55 5.86
CA ASP A 85 8.59 -3.02 5.03
C ASP A 85 8.75 -1.50 5.21
N MET A 86 7.65 -0.77 5.46
CA MET A 86 7.71 0.65 5.79
C MET A 86 8.29 0.90 7.19
N GLU A 87 7.99 0.04 8.17
CA GLU A 87 8.64 0.05 9.48
C GLU A 87 10.15 -0.21 9.38
N ALA A 88 10.56 -1.17 8.54
CA ALA A 88 11.97 -1.45 8.27
C ALA A 88 12.68 -0.24 7.63
N LEU A 89 12.02 0.46 6.70
CA LEU A 89 12.53 1.70 6.11
C LEU A 89 12.70 2.79 7.17
N VAL A 90 11.69 3.01 8.02
CA VAL A 90 11.76 3.97 9.13
C VAL A 90 12.89 3.61 10.10
N PHE A 91 13.04 2.33 10.43
CA PHE A 91 14.12 1.85 11.28
C PHE A 91 15.49 2.14 10.67
N ALA A 92 15.69 1.84 9.38
CA ALA A 92 16.96 2.09 8.69
C ALA A 92 17.30 3.58 8.65
N LEU A 93 16.31 4.45 8.42
CA LEU A 93 16.47 5.91 8.48
C LEU A 93 16.91 6.40 9.86
N LYS A 94 16.25 5.89 10.92
CA LYS A 94 16.63 6.18 12.31
C LYS A 94 18.03 5.73 12.62
N HIS A 95 18.35 4.47 12.29
CA HIS A 95 19.63 3.87 12.61
C HIS A 95 20.78 4.63 11.97
N ARG A 96 20.68 4.95 10.67
CA ARG A 96 21.70 5.76 9.98
C ARG A 96 21.93 7.10 10.67
N ARG A 97 20.85 7.74 11.15
CA ARG A 97 20.92 9.06 11.79
C ARG A 97 21.48 9.00 13.22
N SER A 98 21.27 7.91 13.93
CA SER A 98 21.74 7.73 15.30
C SER A 98 23.23 7.35 15.40
N ILE A 99 23.93 7.17 14.27
CA ILE A 99 25.38 6.90 14.28
C ILE A 99 26.12 8.14 14.77
N ASP A 100 26.64 8.07 15.99
CA ASP A 100 27.36 9.13 16.70
C ASP A 100 28.82 8.75 17.05
N GLU A 101 29.38 7.77 16.33
CA GLU A 101 30.75 7.31 16.51
C GLU A 101 31.78 8.44 16.36
N ARG A 102 32.73 8.49 17.29
CA ARG A 102 33.77 9.52 17.40
C ARG A 102 35.01 9.15 16.62
N ASP A 103 35.31 7.86 16.51
CA ASP A 103 36.41 7.38 15.67
C ASP A 103 36.03 7.53 14.18
N PRO A 104 36.80 8.28 13.37
CA PRO A 104 36.46 8.51 11.96
C PRO A 104 36.39 7.24 11.10
N GLY A 105 37.24 6.25 11.38
CA GLY A 105 37.28 4.98 10.66
C GLY A 105 36.04 4.15 10.97
N LEU A 106 35.77 3.91 12.26
CA LEU A 106 34.60 3.16 12.70
C LEU A 106 33.29 3.83 12.27
N ARG A 107 33.23 5.17 12.30
CA ARG A 107 32.08 5.92 11.82
C ARG A 107 31.84 5.71 10.33
N THR A 108 32.90 5.69 9.52
CA THR A 108 32.80 5.50 8.07
C THR A 108 32.27 4.10 7.75
N ASP A 109 32.77 3.09 8.44
CA ASP A 109 32.32 1.70 8.29
C ASP A 109 30.84 1.55 8.69
N ALA A 110 30.45 2.11 9.84
CA ALA A 110 29.07 2.10 10.32
C ALA A 110 28.11 2.80 9.34
N LEU A 111 28.50 3.97 8.81
CA LEU A 111 27.69 4.68 7.82
C LEU A 111 27.56 3.91 6.50
N THR A 112 28.64 3.26 6.07
CA THR A 112 28.63 2.42 4.85
C THR A 112 27.64 1.26 5.00
N GLN A 113 27.68 0.56 6.14
CA GLN A 113 26.74 -0.52 6.43
C GLN A 113 25.30 -0.02 6.51
N ALA A 114 25.06 1.09 7.24
CA ALA A 114 23.72 1.66 7.38
C ALA A 114 23.14 2.14 6.04
N ASN A 115 23.97 2.70 5.15
CA ASN A 115 23.54 3.09 3.80
C ASN A 115 23.15 1.87 2.95
N SER A 116 23.88 0.76 3.05
CA SER A 116 23.53 -0.50 2.37
C SER A 116 22.19 -1.07 2.86
N GLN A 117 21.98 -1.08 4.18
CA GLN A 117 20.72 -1.51 4.79
C GLN A 117 19.56 -0.60 4.39
N LEU A 118 19.77 0.72 4.36
CA LEU A 118 18.78 1.68 3.90
C LEU A 118 18.40 1.47 2.43
N ALA A 119 19.38 1.24 1.56
CA ALA A 119 19.13 0.93 0.15
C ALA A 119 18.27 -0.34 -0.01
N THR A 120 18.58 -1.38 0.77
CA THR A 120 17.80 -2.62 0.81
C THR A 120 16.37 -2.37 1.30
N ALA A 121 16.19 -1.61 2.38
CA ALA A 121 14.87 -1.28 2.91
C ALA A 121 14.01 -0.46 1.91
N LYS A 122 14.63 0.48 1.19
CA LYS A 122 13.96 1.22 0.11
C LYS A 122 13.49 0.29 -1.00
N GLN A 123 14.31 -0.66 -1.44
CA GLN A 123 13.93 -1.63 -2.46
C GLN A 123 12.72 -2.47 -2.04
N TYR A 124 12.73 -3.01 -0.82
CA TYR A 124 11.57 -3.77 -0.31
C TYR A 124 10.32 -2.91 -0.17
N ALA A 125 10.44 -1.68 0.34
CA ALA A 125 9.31 -0.76 0.43
C ALA A 125 8.69 -0.47 -0.95
N MET A 126 9.51 -0.19 -1.96
CA MET A 126 9.06 0.04 -3.34
C MET A 126 8.36 -1.19 -3.94
N LEU A 127 8.93 -2.39 -3.76
CA LEU A 127 8.34 -3.64 -4.24
C LEU A 127 6.98 -3.91 -3.58
N THR A 128 6.90 -3.71 -2.27
CA THR A 128 5.70 -4.03 -1.50
C THR A 128 4.59 -3.01 -1.74
N ILE A 129 4.89 -1.73 -1.98
CA ILE A 129 3.89 -0.76 -2.47
C ILE A 129 3.26 -1.25 -3.77
N GLY A 130 4.07 -1.76 -4.70
CA GLY A 130 3.56 -2.34 -5.94
C GLY A 130 2.57 -3.47 -5.67
N ARG A 131 2.99 -4.47 -4.90
CA ARG A 131 2.13 -5.62 -4.52
C ARG A 131 0.87 -5.21 -3.77
N PHE A 132 0.97 -4.20 -2.91
CA PHE A 132 -0.14 -3.68 -2.14
C PHE A 132 -1.21 -3.06 -3.03
N PHE A 133 -0.80 -2.29 -4.04
CA PHE A 133 -1.72 -1.64 -4.97
C PHE A 133 -2.28 -2.65 -5.98
N ASP A 134 -1.47 -3.60 -6.42
CA ASP A 134 -1.90 -4.67 -7.32
C ASP A 134 -2.93 -5.58 -6.63
N ALA A 135 -2.88 -5.72 -5.31
CA ALA A 135 -3.85 -6.50 -4.52
C ALA A 135 -5.21 -5.81 -4.30
N VAL A 136 -5.35 -4.53 -4.68
CA VAL A 136 -6.60 -3.77 -4.52
C VAL A 136 -7.69 -4.28 -5.48
N VAL A 137 -7.29 -4.58 -6.72
CA VAL A 137 -8.20 -4.93 -7.81
C VAL A 137 -7.95 -6.39 -8.23
N ASP A 138 -8.94 -7.26 -8.04
CA ASP A 138 -8.85 -8.69 -8.40
C ASP A 138 -9.70 -9.02 -9.65
N PRO A 139 -9.06 -9.33 -10.79
CA PRO A 139 -9.75 -9.72 -12.03
C PRO A 139 -10.57 -11.01 -11.89
N ASP A 140 -10.16 -11.95 -11.04
CA ASP A 140 -10.85 -13.22 -10.87
C ASP A 140 -12.19 -12.99 -10.15
N VAL A 141 -12.23 -12.07 -9.20
CA VAL A 141 -13.47 -11.66 -8.51
C VAL A 141 -14.43 -10.99 -9.49
N LEU A 142 -13.91 -10.15 -10.39
CA LEU A 142 -14.70 -9.56 -11.47
C LEU A 142 -15.33 -10.65 -12.36
N ASP A 143 -14.54 -11.60 -12.83
CA ASP A 143 -15.04 -12.68 -13.71
C ASP A 143 -16.13 -13.50 -13.02
N GLN A 144 -15.98 -13.77 -11.72
CA GLN A 144 -17.01 -14.44 -10.93
C GLN A 144 -18.29 -13.61 -10.76
N MET A 145 -18.17 -12.29 -10.54
CA MET A 145 -19.31 -11.37 -10.46
C MET A 145 -20.08 -11.32 -11.79
N LEU A 146 -19.36 -11.33 -12.92
CA LEU A 146 -19.93 -11.21 -14.26
C LEU A 146 -20.46 -12.53 -14.82
N ALA A 147 -19.97 -13.68 -14.34
CA ALA A 147 -20.43 -15.01 -14.76
C ALA A 147 -21.88 -15.32 -14.30
N SER A 148 -22.38 -14.62 -13.27
CA SER A 148 -23.68 -14.91 -12.65
C SER A 148 -24.87 -14.16 -13.27
N ASP A 149 -24.64 -13.24 -14.20
CA ASP A 149 -25.69 -12.35 -14.74
C ASP A 149 -25.78 -12.51 -16.28
N PRO A 150 -26.87 -13.08 -16.83
CA PRO A 150 -26.99 -13.45 -18.24
C PRO A 150 -27.14 -12.27 -19.21
N ASN A 151 -27.40 -11.05 -18.73
CA ASN A 151 -27.53 -9.84 -19.56
C ASN A 151 -26.28 -8.93 -19.51
N THR A 152 -25.12 -9.48 -19.15
CA THR A 152 -23.96 -8.71 -18.69
C THR A 152 -23.14 -7.98 -19.74
N ARG A 153 -23.31 -8.16 -21.05
CA ARG A 153 -22.29 -7.68 -22.02
C ARG A 153 -21.96 -6.18 -21.90
N ALA A 154 -22.97 -5.32 -21.76
CA ALA A 154 -22.78 -3.88 -21.54
C ALA A 154 -22.23 -3.56 -20.14
N ARG A 155 -22.67 -4.30 -19.12
CA ARG A 155 -22.20 -4.16 -17.73
C ARG A 155 -20.74 -4.59 -17.58
N ARG A 156 -20.30 -5.67 -18.26
CA ARG A 156 -18.88 -6.09 -18.32
C ARG A 156 -18.01 -5.00 -18.92
N SER A 157 -18.49 -4.35 -19.99
CA SER A 157 -17.76 -3.27 -20.65
C SER A 157 -17.62 -2.04 -19.75
N ALA A 158 -18.68 -1.65 -19.05
CA ALA A 158 -18.66 -0.51 -18.13
C ALA A 158 -17.76 -0.78 -16.91
N THR A 159 -17.96 -1.92 -16.22
CA THR A 159 -17.13 -2.30 -15.07
C THR A 159 -15.67 -2.55 -15.47
N GLY A 160 -15.42 -3.12 -16.65
CA GLY A 160 -14.07 -3.27 -17.19
C GLY A 160 -13.36 -1.93 -17.44
N ALA A 161 -14.09 -0.93 -17.93
CA ALA A 161 -13.56 0.43 -18.12
C ALA A 161 -13.27 1.14 -16.79
N GLU A 162 -14.14 0.96 -15.79
CA GLU A 162 -13.92 1.46 -14.42
C GLU A 162 -12.68 0.82 -13.79
N ILE A 163 -12.49 -0.49 -13.95
CA ILE A 163 -11.30 -1.22 -13.47
C ILE A 163 -10.04 -0.69 -14.13
N ALA A 164 -10.04 -0.52 -15.45
CA ALA A 164 -8.89 0.02 -16.16
C ALA A 164 -8.55 1.43 -15.64
N THR A 165 -9.56 2.28 -15.44
CA THR A 165 -9.39 3.63 -14.89
C THR A 165 -8.82 3.61 -13.47
N THR A 166 -9.35 2.73 -12.60
CA THR A 166 -8.85 2.55 -11.23
C THR A 166 -7.40 2.06 -11.22
N ARG A 167 -7.04 1.09 -12.06
CA ARG A 167 -5.67 0.60 -12.19
C ARG A 167 -4.71 1.68 -12.70
N LEU A 168 -5.14 2.53 -13.65
CA LEU A 168 -4.35 3.67 -14.11
C LEU A 168 -4.13 4.69 -12.99
N ARG A 169 -5.18 5.03 -12.21
CA ARG A 169 -5.07 5.92 -11.06
C ARG A 169 -4.12 5.35 -10.01
N LEU A 170 -4.30 4.10 -9.60
CA LEU A 170 -3.42 3.41 -8.65
C LEU A 170 -1.99 3.33 -9.19
N GLY A 171 -1.79 3.08 -10.49
CA GLY A 171 -0.48 3.08 -11.15
C GLY A 171 0.23 4.43 -11.06
N SER A 172 -0.49 5.54 -11.30
CA SER A 172 0.04 6.89 -11.15
C SER A 172 0.42 7.21 -9.70
N LEU A 173 -0.44 6.85 -8.76
CA LEU A 173 -0.19 7.02 -7.32
C LEU A 173 1.02 6.19 -6.85
N ARG A 174 1.13 4.94 -7.31
CA ARG A 174 2.28 4.05 -7.09
C ARG A 174 3.56 4.69 -7.59
N TYR A 175 3.56 5.20 -8.82
CA TYR A 175 4.74 5.82 -9.42
C TYR A 175 5.23 7.01 -8.59
N ARG A 176 4.31 7.86 -8.10
CA ARG A 176 4.66 9.00 -7.24
C ARG A 176 5.36 8.57 -5.96
N ILE A 177 4.76 7.65 -5.18
CA ILE A 177 5.35 7.26 -3.89
C ILE A 177 6.65 6.46 -4.05
N VAL A 178 6.77 5.62 -5.09
CA VAL A 178 8.01 4.92 -5.44
C VAL A 178 9.09 5.92 -5.83
N GLY A 179 8.73 6.93 -6.64
CA GLY A 179 9.61 8.04 -6.99
C GLY A 179 10.15 8.75 -5.75
N THR A 180 9.27 9.11 -4.80
CA THR A 180 9.67 9.71 -3.52
C THR A 180 10.67 8.85 -2.75
N ILE A 181 10.40 7.55 -2.58
CA ILE A 181 11.28 6.63 -1.83
C ILE A 181 12.63 6.48 -2.53
N SER A 182 12.67 6.51 -3.87
CA SER A 182 13.90 6.39 -4.65
C SER A 182 14.80 7.63 -4.58
N GLN A 183 14.22 8.81 -4.34
CA GLN A 183 14.91 10.11 -4.34
C GLN A 183 15.38 10.54 -2.95
N MET A 184 14.76 10.02 -1.90
CA MET A 184 15.32 10.04 -0.53
C MET A 184 16.61 9.24 -0.48
#